data_AF-A0AA86J2U7-F1
#
_entry.id   AF-A0AA86J2U7-F1
#
_cell.length_a   1.000
_cell.length_b   1.000
_cell.length_c   1.000
_cell.angle_alpha   90.00
_cell.angle_beta   90.00
_cell.angle_gamma   90.00
#
_symmetry.space_group_name_H-M   'P 1'
#
loop_
_entity.id
_entity.type
_entity.pdbx_description
1 polymer ?
#
loop_
_entity_poly.entity_id
_entity_poly.type
_entity_poly.pdbx_seq_one_letter_code
_entity_poly.pdbx_strand_id
1 'polypeptide(L)'
;MIARMVKIEIVGPSELLLEVLSLLRDLELFQIEQDITGFVAEEDRDKVRPLLLDEKTMAERIYCEDLRTRIDELFACLPREEMRQSYLDPGDVLESVNETLQRHSALCREWCRKREELRTELAELGGYSVFLGALEPHVTTIAPDSGLDFIGVTIREPAGVAELMRTLARLTGDRFQLLTVKAGNGTLIGLITMEKDLAAKVRGILGEQHVPEMTFPPELARMPFPEKIRHLRARTAEVTAGIAAIDGELARFARRWGAIYARVRSWLDERLALLGNTVHLHRTGMCFFIHGWTPAAEVPRLTGEIRTKFGGAVLVEEKQILEQDLDLVPVTLRNPPLFRPFELFARLLPLPRYASFDPTPFIAVCFPLFFGMILGDAGYGLVLLILALILGRVFRQRETVRDATRILLVSSCYTMLFGILYGEFFGEVGAGLLGMKEGFIVERRQAIVPMLCFALSVGLAHILLGLLLGFITALRRKTGREAMFKLVNILAILCLVVLALSRMEIVPRLLTRPLALILIFLIPFLFFSGGVLAPLELLKSIGNIVSYARIMAIGLASVLLARVANRFAGMTGNVAIGVLLAVIFHAVNIVLGVFSPAIHALRLHYVEFYSKFMVPGGRKFEPLRKG
;
A
#
# COMPACT_ATOMS: atom_id res chain seq x y z
N MET A 1 -3.85 -22.63 7.05
CA MET A 1 -3.15 -23.82 6.55
C MET A 1 -3.18 -23.78 5.03
N ILE A 2 -2.15 -24.30 4.38
CA ILE A 2 -2.17 -24.47 2.92
C ILE A 2 -3.26 -25.47 2.57
N ALA A 3 -4.21 -25.07 1.73
CA ALA A 3 -5.26 -26.00 1.28
C ALA A 3 -4.66 -27.02 0.33
N ARG A 4 -5.08 -28.28 0.42
CA ARG A 4 -4.67 -29.32 -0.51
C ARG A 4 -5.20 -28.98 -1.90
N MET A 5 -4.32 -28.82 -2.88
CA MET A 5 -4.67 -28.68 -4.29
C MET A 5 -4.73 -30.05 -4.96
N VAL A 6 -5.54 -30.12 -6.00
CA VAL A 6 -5.67 -31.27 -6.91
C VAL A 6 -5.39 -30.78 -8.32
N LYS A 7 -4.66 -31.61 -9.08
CA LYS A 7 -4.38 -31.41 -10.49
C LYS A 7 -5.59 -31.92 -11.27
N ILE A 8 -6.21 -31.05 -12.06
CA ILE A 8 -7.44 -31.38 -12.77
C ILE A 8 -7.24 -31.17 -14.27
N GLU A 9 -7.78 -32.11 -15.04
CA GLU A 9 -7.93 -32.03 -16.47
C GLU A 9 -9.41 -32.02 -16.84
N ILE A 10 -9.83 -31.04 -17.64
CA ILE A 10 -11.21 -30.93 -18.15
C ILE A 10 -11.17 -31.18 -19.65
N VAL A 11 -11.96 -32.15 -20.10
CA VAL A 11 -12.01 -32.59 -21.50
C VAL A 11 -13.44 -32.50 -22.02
N GLY A 12 -13.62 -31.96 -23.22
CA GLY A 12 -14.94 -31.90 -23.85
C GLY A 12 -14.90 -31.54 -25.34
N PRO A 13 -16.06 -31.52 -26.01
CA PRO A 13 -16.19 -31.13 -27.42
C PRO A 13 -15.78 -29.68 -27.63
N SER A 14 -15.02 -29.40 -28.71
CA SER A 14 -14.50 -28.06 -29.00
C SER A 14 -15.58 -26.96 -29.10
N GLU A 15 -16.81 -27.33 -29.46
CA GLU A 15 -17.96 -26.40 -29.57
C GLU A 15 -18.37 -25.81 -28.23
N LEU A 16 -18.22 -26.57 -27.13
CA LEU A 16 -18.65 -26.17 -25.79
C LEU A 16 -17.57 -25.39 -25.02
N LEU A 17 -16.42 -25.12 -25.64
CA LEU A 17 -15.26 -24.57 -24.95
C LEU A 17 -15.54 -23.21 -24.29
N LEU A 18 -16.18 -22.30 -25.02
CA LEU A 18 -16.50 -20.95 -24.53
C LEU A 18 -17.50 -21.00 -23.37
N GLU A 19 -18.50 -21.89 -23.45
CA GLU A 19 -19.49 -22.07 -22.39
C GLU A 19 -18.88 -22.65 -21.12
N VAL A 20 -17.92 -23.58 -21.27
CA VAL A 20 -17.17 -24.18 -20.17
C VAL A 20 -16.27 -23.14 -19.51
N LEU A 21 -15.53 -22.35 -20.29
CA LEU A 21 -14.73 -21.24 -19.75
C LEU A 21 -15.59 -20.22 -19.00
N SER A 22 -16.77 -19.89 -19.53
CA SER A 22 -17.71 -19.01 -18.83
C SER A 22 -18.16 -19.60 -17.51
N LEU A 23 -18.49 -20.90 -17.47
CA LEU A 23 -18.87 -21.58 -16.23
C LEU A 23 -17.71 -21.60 -15.21
N LEU A 24 -16.49 -21.92 -15.65
CA LEU A 24 -15.32 -21.93 -14.77
C LEU A 24 -15.06 -20.55 -14.15
N ARG A 25 -15.26 -19.49 -14.93
CA ARG A 25 -15.18 -18.10 -14.47
C ARG A 25 -16.31 -17.75 -13.50
N ASP A 26 -17.52 -18.24 -13.74
CA ASP A 26 -18.67 -18.01 -12.84
C ASP A 26 -18.47 -18.69 -11.47
N LEU A 27 -17.79 -19.84 -11.46
CA LEU A 27 -17.51 -20.60 -10.24
C LEU A 27 -16.33 -20.03 -9.44
N GLU A 28 -15.32 -19.45 -10.10
CA GLU A 28 -14.08 -18.95 -9.48
C GLU A 28 -13.31 -20.02 -8.66
N LEU A 29 -13.44 -21.29 -9.05
CA LEU A 29 -12.83 -22.44 -8.33
C LEU A 29 -11.60 -22.99 -9.04
N PHE A 30 -11.36 -22.63 -10.30
CA PHE A 30 -10.37 -23.25 -11.16
C PHE A 30 -9.34 -22.23 -11.66
N GLN A 31 -8.05 -22.58 -11.54
CA GLN A 31 -6.94 -21.83 -12.14
C GLN A 31 -6.41 -22.60 -13.34
N ILE A 32 -6.40 -21.97 -14.52
CA ILE A 32 -5.84 -22.56 -15.75
C ILE A 32 -4.32 -22.53 -15.66
N GLU A 33 -3.68 -23.65 -15.96
CA GLU A 33 -2.23 -23.76 -16.03
C GLU A 33 -1.72 -23.45 -17.44
N GLN A 34 -0.64 -22.66 -17.53
CA GLN A 34 -0.05 -22.23 -18.79
C GLN A 34 1.03 -23.19 -19.28
N ASP A 35 1.68 -23.89 -18.35
CA ASP A 35 2.76 -24.83 -18.63
C ASP A 35 2.24 -26.28 -18.61
N ILE A 36 2.24 -26.91 -19.78
CA ILE A 36 1.77 -28.28 -20.03
C ILE A 36 2.83 -29.34 -19.68
N THR A 37 4.07 -28.95 -19.36
CA THR A 37 5.20 -29.88 -19.20
C THR A 37 4.94 -30.99 -18.18
N GLY A 38 4.11 -30.73 -17.16
CA GLY A 38 3.67 -31.73 -16.19
C GLY A 38 2.38 -32.47 -16.56
N PHE A 39 1.56 -31.99 -17.49
CA PHE A 39 0.18 -32.48 -17.71
C PHE A 39 0.05 -33.52 -18.83
N VAL A 40 0.97 -33.52 -19.79
CA VAL A 40 0.99 -34.40 -20.96
C VAL A 40 2.32 -35.17 -20.99
N ALA A 41 2.26 -36.50 -21.16
CA ALA A 41 3.44 -37.35 -21.33
C ALA A 41 4.27 -36.86 -22.54
N GLU A 42 5.60 -36.93 -22.48
CA GLU A 42 6.48 -36.41 -23.55
C GLU A 42 6.11 -36.95 -24.94
N GLU A 43 5.62 -38.19 -25.01
CA GLU A 43 5.22 -38.91 -26.22
C GLU A 43 3.96 -38.34 -26.92
N ASP A 44 3.11 -37.61 -26.19
CA ASP A 44 1.85 -37.07 -26.69
C ASP A 44 1.86 -35.55 -26.88
N ARG A 45 2.97 -34.87 -26.54
CA ARG A 45 3.12 -33.42 -26.68
C ARG A 45 2.95 -32.94 -28.13
N ASP A 46 3.36 -33.74 -29.11
CA ASP A 46 3.25 -33.41 -30.54
C ASP A 46 1.81 -33.42 -31.07
N LYS A 47 0.88 -34.08 -30.36
CA LYS A 47 -0.54 -34.22 -30.75
C LYS A 47 -1.41 -33.10 -30.19
N VAL A 48 -0.91 -32.36 -29.21
CA VAL A 48 -1.63 -31.35 -28.44
C VAL A 48 -1.13 -29.98 -28.87
N ARG A 49 -1.91 -29.26 -29.70
CA ARG A 49 -1.51 -27.93 -30.19
C ARG A 49 -2.13 -26.84 -29.31
N PRO A 50 -1.40 -25.76 -28.99
CA PRO A 50 -1.99 -24.59 -28.38
C PRO A 50 -3.10 -24.06 -29.30
N LEU A 51 -4.20 -23.63 -28.71
CA LEU A 51 -5.32 -23.03 -29.41
C LEU A 51 -4.85 -21.69 -29.98
N LEU A 52 -4.38 -21.72 -31.23
CA LEU A 52 -4.21 -20.50 -32.00
C LEU A 52 -5.59 -19.86 -32.17
N LEU A 53 -5.69 -18.59 -31.79
CA LEU A 53 -6.90 -17.81 -32.03
C LEU A 53 -7.16 -17.84 -33.54
N ASP A 54 -8.33 -18.35 -33.93
CA ASP A 54 -8.79 -18.29 -35.31
C ASP A 54 -8.81 -16.82 -35.79
N GLU A 55 -8.64 -16.56 -37.09
CA GLU A 55 -8.56 -15.19 -37.63
C GLU A 55 -9.77 -14.34 -37.19
N LYS A 56 -10.95 -14.97 -37.15
CA LYS A 56 -12.19 -14.36 -36.66
C LYS A 56 -12.13 -13.96 -35.18
N THR A 57 -11.54 -14.80 -34.34
CA THR A 57 -11.43 -14.55 -32.89
C THR A 57 -10.37 -13.48 -32.60
N MET A 58 -9.30 -13.45 -33.40
CA MET A 58 -8.28 -12.41 -33.33
C MET A 58 -8.83 -11.05 -33.77
N ALA A 59 -9.64 -11.02 -34.83
CA ALA A 59 -10.36 -9.82 -35.25
C ALA A 59 -11.34 -9.31 -34.17
N GLU A 60 -12.09 -10.21 -33.53
CA GLU A 60 -12.98 -9.87 -32.41
C GLU A 60 -12.21 -9.26 -31.23
N ARG A 61 -11.05 -9.84 -30.88
CA ARG A 61 -10.19 -9.31 -29.81
C ARG A 61 -9.71 -7.90 -30.12
N ILE A 62 -9.18 -7.67 -31.32
CA ILE A 62 -8.69 -6.36 -31.76
C ILE A 62 -9.83 -5.33 -31.71
N TYR A 63 -11.02 -5.70 -32.17
CA TYR A 63 -12.21 -4.85 -32.10
C TYR A 63 -12.57 -4.47 -30.66
N CYS A 64 -12.56 -5.45 -29.73
CA CYS A 64 -12.85 -5.19 -28.33
C CYS A 64 -11.78 -4.31 -27.65
N GLU A 65 -10.50 -4.50 -27.99
CA GLU A 65 -9.39 -3.68 -27.47
C GLU A 65 -9.48 -2.21 -27.95
N ASP A 66 -9.78 -1.98 -29.23
CA ASP A 66 -9.99 -0.64 -29.79
C ASP A 66 -11.20 0.05 -29.13
N LEU A 67 -12.34 -0.65 -29.04
CA LEU A 67 -13.56 -0.08 -28.44
C LEU A 67 -13.35 0.30 -26.96
N ARG A 68 -12.66 -0.56 -26.20
CA ARG A 68 -12.31 -0.28 -24.80
C ARG A 68 -11.44 0.98 -24.68
N THR A 69 -10.41 1.09 -25.52
CA THR A 69 -9.48 2.23 -25.51
C THR A 69 -10.23 3.55 -25.76
N ARG A 70 -11.15 3.56 -26.72
CA ARG A 70 -11.99 4.74 -27.02
C ARG A 70 -12.94 5.11 -25.87
N ILE A 71 -13.47 4.12 -25.15
CA ILE A 71 -14.30 4.37 -23.96
C ILE A 71 -13.44 4.98 -22.84
N ASP A 72 -12.20 4.53 -22.68
CA ASP A 72 -11.26 5.10 -21.70
C ASP A 72 -10.91 6.57 -22.02
N GLU A 73 -10.70 6.91 -23.29
CA GLU A 73 -10.51 8.30 -23.72
C GLU A 73 -11.73 9.18 -23.42
N LEU A 74 -12.95 8.64 -23.59
CA LEU A 74 -14.17 9.35 -23.21
C LEU A 74 -14.22 9.60 -21.70
N PHE A 75 -13.93 8.59 -20.90
CA PHE A 75 -13.92 8.72 -19.43
C PHE A 75 -12.86 9.70 -18.93
N ALA A 76 -11.72 9.83 -19.62
CA ALA A 76 -10.70 10.81 -19.29
C ALA A 76 -11.21 12.27 -19.40
N CYS A 77 -12.21 12.52 -20.26
CA CYS A 77 -12.82 13.84 -20.43
C CYS A 77 -13.91 14.15 -19.39
N LEU A 78 -14.43 13.13 -18.69
CA LEU A 78 -15.61 13.24 -17.83
C LEU A 78 -15.25 13.44 -16.35
N PRO A 79 -16.10 14.16 -15.59
CA PRO A 79 -15.92 14.27 -14.14
C PRO A 79 -16.15 12.91 -13.45
N ARG A 80 -15.42 12.64 -12.38
CA ARG A 80 -15.59 11.45 -11.53
C ARG A 80 -16.84 11.60 -10.64
N GLU A 81 -18.01 11.29 -11.17
CA GLU A 81 -19.26 11.15 -10.40
C GLU A 81 -19.59 9.66 -10.12
N GLU A 82 -20.36 9.40 -9.06
CA GLU A 82 -20.91 8.07 -8.80
C GLU A 82 -21.94 7.71 -9.87
N MET A 83 -21.57 6.78 -10.76
CA MET A 83 -22.43 6.34 -11.84
C MET A 83 -23.47 5.33 -11.35
N ARG A 84 -24.72 5.46 -11.83
CA ARG A 84 -25.77 4.44 -11.62
C ARG A 84 -25.40 3.14 -12.33
N GLN A 85 -25.84 2.01 -11.79
CA GLN A 85 -25.70 0.71 -12.46
C GLN A 85 -26.70 0.60 -13.62
N SER A 86 -26.22 0.15 -14.78
CA SER A 86 -27.06 -0.20 -15.94
C SER A 86 -27.23 -1.71 -16.01
N TYR A 87 -28.46 -2.17 -16.30
CA TYR A 87 -28.82 -3.59 -16.45
C TYR A 87 -28.87 -4.04 -17.92
N LEU A 88 -28.40 -3.21 -18.86
CA LEU A 88 -28.35 -3.57 -20.27
C LEU A 88 -27.38 -4.72 -20.53
N ASP A 89 -27.77 -5.64 -21.41
CA ASP A 89 -26.85 -6.62 -21.99
C ASP A 89 -26.04 -5.95 -23.12
N PRO A 90 -24.72 -5.80 -22.99
CA PRO A 90 -23.91 -5.08 -23.97
C PRO A 90 -23.77 -5.80 -25.31
N GLY A 91 -23.97 -7.12 -25.36
CA GLY A 91 -23.78 -7.93 -26.56
C GLY A 91 -24.57 -7.45 -27.77
N ASP A 92 -25.83 -7.07 -27.56
CA ASP A 92 -26.76 -6.69 -28.62
C ASP A 92 -26.61 -5.24 -29.09
N VAL A 93 -25.86 -4.42 -28.35
CA VAL A 93 -25.82 -2.95 -28.55
C VAL A 93 -24.42 -2.47 -28.96
N LEU A 94 -23.42 -3.36 -29.06
CA LEU A 94 -22.02 -3.01 -29.34
C LEU A 94 -21.83 -2.16 -30.60
N GLU A 95 -22.49 -2.52 -31.71
CA GLU A 95 -22.39 -1.75 -32.95
C GLU A 95 -22.95 -0.34 -32.79
N SER A 96 -24.14 -0.21 -32.20
CA SER A 96 -24.77 1.09 -31.90
C SER A 96 -23.95 1.92 -30.90
N VAL A 97 -23.32 1.27 -29.92
CA VAL A 97 -22.43 1.93 -28.96
C VAL A 97 -21.17 2.45 -29.66
N ASN A 98 -20.58 1.70 -30.58
CA ASN A 98 -19.40 2.13 -31.32
C ASN A 98 -19.69 3.36 -32.20
N GLU A 99 -20.84 3.38 -32.90
CA GLU A 99 -21.25 4.53 -33.72
C GLU A 99 -21.52 5.78 -32.87
N THR A 100 -22.21 5.63 -31.74
CA THR A 100 -22.53 6.74 -30.84
C THR A 100 -21.28 7.25 -30.10
N LEU A 101 -20.37 6.35 -29.73
CA LEU A 101 -19.12 6.67 -29.04
C LEU A 101 -18.25 7.63 -29.86
N GLN A 102 -18.17 7.46 -31.18
CA GLN A 102 -17.42 8.39 -32.04
C GLN A 102 -17.95 9.82 -31.94
N ARG A 103 -19.27 9.99 -32.05
CA ARG A 103 -19.93 11.31 -31.96
C ARG A 103 -19.76 11.92 -30.57
N HIS A 104 -19.99 11.13 -29.53
CA HIS A 104 -19.87 11.56 -28.14
C HIS A 104 -18.43 11.93 -27.76
N SER A 105 -17.44 11.15 -28.19
CA SER A 105 -16.01 11.43 -27.98
C SER A 105 -15.60 12.75 -28.65
N ALA A 106 -16.11 13.04 -29.86
CA ALA A 106 -15.85 14.32 -30.53
C ALA A 106 -16.44 15.52 -29.77
N LEU A 107 -17.70 15.41 -29.31
CA LEU A 107 -18.37 16.45 -28.52
C LEU A 107 -17.65 16.73 -27.19
N CYS A 108 -17.32 15.67 -26.44
CA CYS A 108 -16.59 15.81 -25.17
C CYS A 108 -15.21 16.44 -25.36
N ARG A 109 -14.49 16.09 -26.44
CA ARG A 109 -13.21 16.72 -26.78
C ARG A 109 -13.36 18.21 -27.07
N GLU A 110 -14.40 18.61 -27.80
CA GLU A 110 -14.67 20.02 -28.08
C GLU A 110 -14.98 20.81 -26.80
N TRP A 111 -15.81 20.26 -25.90
CA TRP A 111 -16.09 20.87 -24.61
C TRP A 111 -14.84 20.98 -23.72
N CYS A 112 -14.02 19.94 -23.65
CA CYS A 112 -12.75 19.97 -22.94
C CYS A 112 -11.81 21.05 -23.49
N ARG A 113 -11.72 21.17 -24.82
CA ARG A 113 -10.90 22.21 -25.47
C ARG A 113 -11.39 23.61 -25.11
N LYS A 114 -12.69 23.90 -25.25
CA LYS A 114 -13.30 25.19 -24.89
C LYS A 114 -13.10 25.52 -23.40
N ARG A 115 -13.22 24.52 -22.52
CA ARG A 115 -12.96 24.70 -21.09
C ARG A 115 -11.51 25.08 -20.82
N GLU A 116 -10.56 24.45 -21.50
CA GLU A 116 -9.14 24.75 -21.33
C GLU A 116 -8.77 26.14 -21.86
N GLU A 117 -9.35 26.54 -22.99
CA GLU A 117 -9.25 27.91 -23.52
C GLU A 117 -9.75 28.93 -22.48
N LEU A 118 -10.94 28.73 -21.91
CA LEU A 118 -11.50 29.61 -20.87
C LEU A 118 -10.69 29.59 -19.56
N ARG A 119 -10.11 28.46 -19.16
CA ARG A 119 -9.25 28.37 -17.97
C ARG A 119 -7.95 29.13 -18.16
N THR A 120 -7.39 29.08 -19.36
CA THR A 120 -6.19 29.85 -19.71
C THR A 120 -6.51 31.35 -19.66
N GLU A 121 -7.64 31.77 -20.25
CA GLU A 121 -8.12 33.16 -20.17
C GLU A 121 -8.35 33.60 -18.72
N LEU A 122 -8.97 32.76 -17.88
CA LEU A 122 -9.19 33.05 -16.47
C LEU A 122 -7.88 33.24 -15.69
N ALA A 123 -6.85 32.44 -16.00
CA ALA A 123 -5.54 32.56 -15.37
C ALA A 123 -4.86 33.90 -15.73
N GLU A 124 -4.96 34.31 -17.00
CA GLU A 124 -4.47 35.61 -17.46
C GLU A 124 -5.20 36.78 -16.79
N LEU A 125 -6.54 36.74 -16.78
CA LEU A 125 -7.40 37.72 -16.10
C LEU A 125 -7.11 37.80 -14.60
N GLY A 126 -6.86 36.66 -13.95
CA GLY A 126 -6.44 36.58 -12.56
C GLY A 126 -5.16 37.36 -12.29
N GLY A 127 -4.15 37.23 -13.16
CA GLY A 127 -2.93 38.02 -13.11
C GLY A 127 -3.19 39.53 -13.14
N TYR A 128 -4.03 40.00 -14.07
CA TYR A 128 -4.42 41.41 -14.16
C TYR A 128 -5.21 41.90 -12.95
N SER A 129 -6.10 41.06 -12.41
CA SER A 129 -6.94 41.41 -11.25
C SER A 129 -6.13 41.63 -9.97
N VAL A 130 -5.10 40.82 -9.73
CA VAL A 130 -4.20 40.95 -8.57
C VAL A 130 -3.42 42.26 -8.66
N PHE A 131 -2.93 42.58 -9.86
CA PHE A 131 -2.19 43.81 -10.11
C PHE A 131 -3.06 45.06 -9.88
N LEU A 132 -4.25 45.10 -10.47
CA LEU A 132 -5.12 46.27 -10.36
C LEU A 132 -5.79 46.39 -8.98
N GLY A 133 -6.11 45.28 -8.33
CA GLY A 133 -6.67 45.30 -6.97
C GLY A 133 -5.71 45.85 -5.93
N ALA A 134 -4.40 45.62 -6.09
CA ALA A 134 -3.38 46.25 -5.24
C ALA A 134 -3.33 47.77 -5.40
N LEU A 135 -3.72 48.29 -6.57
CA LEU A 135 -3.62 49.72 -6.91
C LEU A 135 -4.95 50.47 -6.74
N GLU A 136 -6.09 49.77 -6.67
CA GLU A 136 -7.44 50.33 -6.53
C GLU A 136 -7.57 51.40 -5.41
N PRO A 137 -7.04 51.19 -4.18
CA PRO A 137 -7.17 52.17 -3.09
C PRO A 137 -6.41 53.48 -3.33
N HIS A 138 -5.37 53.45 -4.16
CA HIS A 138 -4.46 54.57 -4.38
C HIS A 138 -4.82 55.39 -5.63
N VAL A 139 -5.43 54.74 -6.64
CA VAL A 139 -5.75 55.36 -7.93
C VAL A 139 -7.10 56.08 -7.93
N THR A 140 -8.04 55.75 -7.03
CA THR A 140 -9.34 56.44 -6.89
C THR A 140 -9.24 57.94 -6.56
N THR A 141 -8.05 58.40 -6.19
CA THR A 141 -7.74 59.81 -5.86
C THR A 141 -7.36 60.65 -7.08
N ILE A 142 -7.12 60.02 -8.25
CA ILE A 142 -6.58 60.69 -9.44
C ILE A 142 -7.69 60.89 -10.48
N ALA A 143 -7.87 62.14 -10.92
CA ALA A 143 -8.91 62.51 -11.89
C ALA A 143 -8.66 61.89 -13.29
N PRO A 144 -9.69 61.45 -14.02
CA PRO A 144 -9.55 60.76 -15.31
C PRO A 144 -8.88 61.56 -16.44
N ASP A 145 -8.84 62.89 -16.34
CA ASP A 145 -8.44 63.82 -17.41
C ASP A 145 -7.08 64.51 -17.18
N SER A 146 -6.22 63.97 -16.31
CA SER A 146 -5.00 64.67 -15.86
C SER A 146 -3.84 64.73 -16.88
N GLY A 147 -3.97 64.16 -18.08
CA GLY A 147 -2.88 64.10 -19.06
C GLY A 147 -1.69 63.20 -18.67
N LEU A 148 -1.83 62.42 -17.59
CA LEU A 148 -0.80 61.49 -17.08
C LEU A 148 -0.96 60.09 -17.71
N ASP A 149 0.15 59.42 -17.98
CA ASP A 149 0.24 58.01 -18.35
C ASP A 149 0.69 57.17 -17.15
N PHE A 150 0.28 55.90 -17.13
CA PHE A 150 0.52 54.96 -16.03
C PHE A 150 1.30 53.76 -16.52
N ILE A 151 2.46 53.49 -15.90
CA ILE A 151 3.30 52.32 -16.20
C ILE A 151 3.30 51.39 -14.98
N GLY A 152 2.85 50.16 -15.20
CA GLY A 152 2.84 49.11 -14.20
C GLY A 152 4.10 48.25 -14.25
N VAL A 153 4.85 48.18 -13.16
CA VAL A 153 6.07 47.37 -13.06
C VAL A 153 5.95 46.35 -11.94
N THR A 154 6.47 45.15 -12.19
CA THR A 154 6.57 44.11 -11.16
C THR A 154 8.00 44.04 -10.65
N ILE A 155 8.20 44.27 -9.35
CA ILE A 155 9.50 44.33 -8.68
C ILE A 155 9.65 43.10 -7.77
N ARG A 156 10.69 42.31 -8.01
CA ARG A 156 10.94 41.06 -7.25
C ARG A 156 11.55 41.31 -5.87
N GLU A 157 12.35 42.37 -5.71
CA GLU A 157 13.11 42.63 -4.49
C GLU A 157 12.98 44.09 -4.00
N PRO A 158 12.93 44.34 -2.68
CA PRO A 158 12.86 45.70 -2.13
C PRO A 158 14.05 46.60 -2.55
N ALA A 159 15.23 46.02 -2.76
CA ALA A 159 16.43 46.75 -3.19
C ALA A 159 16.27 47.35 -4.60
N GLY A 160 15.52 46.68 -5.48
CA GLY A 160 15.25 47.15 -6.84
C GLY A 160 14.40 48.42 -6.91
N VAL A 161 13.63 48.74 -5.86
CA VAL A 161 12.84 49.97 -5.78
C VAL A 161 13.75 51.21 -5.72
N ALA A 162 14.82 51.15 -4.91
CA ALA A 162 15.74 52.27 -4.73
C ALA A 162 16.62 52.53 -5.97
N GLU A 163 16.90 51.50 -6.76
CA GLU A 163 17.58 51.61 -8.04
C GLU A 163 16.65 52.22 -9.11
N LEU A 164 15.42 51.72 -9.18
CA LEU A 164 14.39 52.24 -10.09
C LEU A 164 14.10 53.73 -9.84
N MET A 165 13.96 54.15 -8.58
CA MET A 165 13.76 55.57 -8.25
C MET A 165 14.93 56.45 -8.70
N ARG A 166 16.18 55.99 -8.52
CA ARG A 166 17.38 56.73 -8.97
C ARG A 166 17.44 56.86 -10.49
N THR A 167 17.09 55.80 -11.20
CA THR A 167 17.04 55.80 -12.67
C THR A 167 15.93 56.72 -13.19
N LEU A 168 14.73 56.66 -12.60
CA LEU A 168 13.61 57.52 -12.98
C LEU A 168 13.88 59.01 -12.68
N ALA A 169 14.49 59.33 -11.52
CA ALA A 169 14.89 60.68 -11.14
C ALA A 169 15.87 61.30 -12.14
N ARG A 170 16.90 60.54 -12.55
CA ARG A 170 17.90 60.98 -13.54
C ARG A 170 17.28 61.26 -14.91
N LEU A 171 16.25 60.51 -15.30
CA LEU A 171 15.65 60.57 -16.64
C LEU A 171 14.54 61.62 -16.76
N THR A 172 13.76 61.81 -15.71
CA THR A 172 12.57 62.68 -15.75
C THR A 172 12.80 64.04 -15.08
N GLY A 173 13.91 64.21 -14.35
CA GLY A 173 14.19 65.39 -13.54
C GLY A 173 13.20 65.52 -12.38
N ASP A 174 12.98 64.43 -11.64
CA ASP A 174 12.01 64.28 -10.55
C ASP A 174 10.54 64.50 -10.91
N ARG A 175 10.20 64.51 -12.21
CA ARG A 175 8.82 64.60 -12.71
C ARG A 175 8.16 63.23 -12.84
N PHE A 176 8.15 62.45 -11.76
CA PHE A 176 7.48 61.16 -11.68
C PHE A 176 6.97 60.89 -10.26
N GLN A 177 5.90 60.10 -10.14
CA GLN A 177 5.49 59.51 -8.86
C GLN A 177 5.53 58.00 -8.97
N LEU A 178 6.23 57.34 -8.03
CA LEU A 178 6.27 55.88 -7.89
C LEU A 178 5.49 55.47 -6.64
N LEU A 179 4.40 54.75 -6.83
CA LEU A 179 3.65 54.09 -5.75
C LEU A 179 4.03 52.62 -5.71
N THR A 180 4.44 52.09 -4.56
CA THR A 180 4.73 50.67 -4.39
C THR A 180 3.74 50.02 -3.43
N VAL A 181 3.16 48.90 -3.85
CA VAL A 181 2.22 48.11 -3.07
C VAL A 181 2.68 46.66 -3.04
N LYS A 182 2.60 46.02 -1.87
CA LYS A 182 2.93 44.60 -1.74
C LYS A 182 1.70 43.75 -2.05
N ALA A 183 1.77 42.90 -3.06
CA ALA A 183 0.71 41.96 -3.39
C ALA A 183 0.70 40.77 -2.39
N GLY A 184 -0.46 40.11 -2.24
CA GLY A 184 -0.65 39.01 -1.30
C GLY A 184 0.24 37.77 -1.54
N ASN A 185 0.86 37.66 -2.71
CA ASN A 185 1.84 36.65 -3.08
C ASN A 185 3.30 37.03 -2.71
N GLY A 186 3.52 38.18 -2.07
CA GLY A 186 4.84 38.66 -1.64
C GLY A 186 5.59 39.50 -2.67
N THR A 187 5.08 39.68 -3.88
CA THR A 187 5.68 40.50 -4.94
C THR A 187 5.41 41.99 -4.73
N LEU A 188 6.38 42.86 -5.01
CA LEU A 188 6.21 44.32 -4.96
C LEU A 188 5.71 44.82 -6.32
N ILE A 189 4.59 45.51 -6.33
CA ILE A 189 4.00 46.11 -7.52
C ILE A 189 4.26 47.61 -7.46
N GLY A 190 4.86 48.16 -8.52
CA GLY A 190 5.13 49.58 -8.67
C GLY A 190 4.23 50.20 -9.74
N LEU A 191 3.64 51.35 -9.44
CA LEU A 191 2.92 52.19 -10.39
C LEU A 191 3.71 53.48 -10.59
N ILE A 192 4.16 53.72 -11.81
CA ILE A 192 4.84 54.96 -12.18
C ILE A 192 3.83 55.86 -12.90
N THR A 193 3.63 57.07 -12.38
CA THR A 193 2.76 58.09 -12.96
C THR A 193 3.63 59.23 -13.52
N MET A 194 3.43 59.60 -14.79
CA MET A 194 4.20 60.66 -15.47
C MET A 194 3.41 61.28 -16.64
N GLU A 195 3.91 62.37 -17.24
CA GLU A 195 3.32 62.97 -18.45
C GLU A 195 3.49 62.07 -19.69
N LYS A 196 2.50 62.06 -20.60
CA LYS A 196 2.48 61.21 -21.81
C LYS A 196 3.74 61.31 -22.68
N ASP A 197 4.35 62.50 -22.79
CA ASP A 197 5.55 62.73 -23.60
C ASP A 197 6.81 62.07 -23.03
N LEU A 198 6.85 61.84 -21.71
CA LEU A 198 7.96 61.18 -21.02
C LEU A 198 7.79 59.65 -20.96
N ALA A 199 6.56 59.16 -21.02
CA ALA A 199 6.23 57.73 -20.91
C ALA A 199 6.88 56.86 -21.98
N ALA A 200 6.92 57.33 -23.24
CA ALA A 200 7.54 56.58 -24.33
C ALA A 200 9.04 56.37 -24.14
N LYS A 201 9.75 57.37 -23.58
CA LYS A 201 11.20 57.28 -23.28
C LYS A 201 11.49 56.35 -22.12
N VAL A 202 10.63 56.35 -21.10
CA VAL A 202 10.80 55.48 -19.93
C VAL A 202 10.52 54.01 -20.28
N ARG A 203 9.51 53.69 -21.10
CA ARG A 203 9.23 52.32 -21.55
C ARG A 203 10.42 51.67 -22.26
N GLY A 204 11.11 52.42 -23.13
CA GLY A 204 12.30 51.91 -23.85
C GLY A 204 13.41 51.45 -22.90
N ILE A 205 13.68 52.22 -21.84
CA ILE A 205 14.78 51.97 -20.89
C ILE A 205 14.39 50.91 -19.83
N LEU A 206 13.11 50.83 -19.45
CA LEU A 206 12.60 49.75 -18.61
C LEU A 206 12.79 48.37 -19.26
N GLY A 207 12.64 48.31 -20.59
CA GLY A 207 12.96 47.12 -21.39
C GLY A 207 14.44 46.75 -21.34
N GLU A 208 15.35 47.73 -21.44
CA GLU A 208 16.81 47.49 -21.35
C GLU A 208 17.24 46.97 -19.96
N GLN A 209 16.62 47.45 -18.88
CA GLN A 209 16.91 47.02 -17.51
C GLN A 209 16.21 45.71 -17.09
N HIS A 210 15.56 45.01 -18.03
CA HIS A 210 14.85 43.74 -17.77
C HIS A 210 13.79 43.83 -16.66
N VAL A 211 13.18 45.01 -16.46
CA VAL A 211 12.08 45.18 -15.52
C VAL A 211 10.80 44.71 -16.24
N PRO A 212 10.13 43.64 -15.77
CA PRO A 212 8.93 43.15 -16.44
C PRO A 212 7.81 44.19 -16.32
N GLU A 213 7.51 44.85 -17.44
CA GLU A 213 6.36 45.74 -17.61
C GLU A 213 5.10 44.89 -17.77
N MET A 214 4.03 45.30 -17.09
CA MET A 214 2.72 44.69 -17.27
C MET A 214 2.02 45.32 -18.47
N THR A 215 2.11 44.66 -19.62
CA THR A 215 1.40 45.09 -20.84
C THR A 215 -0.05 44.64 -20.79
N PHE A 216 -0.96 45.60 -20.83
CA PHE A 216 -2.38 45.32 -20.97
C PHE A 216 -2.71 45.02 -22.44
N PRO A 217 -3.67 44.11 -22.71
CA PRO A 217 -4.26 43.96 -24.02
C PRO A 217 -4.73 45.32 -24.57
N PRO A 218 -4.66 45.56 -25.90
CA PRO A 218 -4.99 46.86 -26.50
C PRO A 218 -6.40 47.36 -26.16
N GLU A 219 -7.34 46.45 -25.91
CA GLU A 219 -8.70 46.73 -25.44
C GLU A 219 -8.70 47.35 -24.03
N LEU A 220 -7.94 46.77 -23.11
CA LEU A 220 -7.77 47.26 -21.74
C LEU A 220 -6.83 48.46 -21.66
N ALA A 221 -5.90 48.63 -22.61
CA ALA A 221 -4.95 49.74 -22.62
C ALA A 221 -5.64 51.11 -22.78
N ARG A 222 -6.70 51.17 -23.60
CA ARG A 222 -7.41 52.41 -23.98
C ARG A 222 -8.45 52.90 -22.98
N MET A 223 -8.87 52.07 -22.02
CA MET A 223 -9.92 52.41 -21.06
C MET A 223 -9.36 53.20 -19.86
N PRO A 224 -10.16 54.07 -19.20
CA PRO A 224 -9.82 54.64 -17.90
C PRO A 224 -9.61 53.57 -16.84
N PHE A 225 -8.71 53.81 -15.87
CA PHE A 225 -8.32 52.83 -14.84
C PHE A 225 -9.51 52.23 -14.05
N PRO A 226 -10.52 53.02 -13.60
CA PRO A 226 -11.69 52.47 -12.91
C PRO A 226 -12.54 51.56 -13.81
N GLU A 227 -12.60 51.86 -15.11
CA GLU A 227 -13.35 51.05 -16.08
C GLU A 227 -12.63 49.73 -16.40
N LYS A 228 -11.28 49.72 -16.38
CA LYS A 228 -10.48 48.48 -16.54
C LYS A 228 -10.82 47.45 -15.45
N ILE A 229 -10.91 47.89 -14.19
CA ILE A 229 -11.24 47.01 -13.06
C ILE A 229 -12.66 46.46 -13.20
N ARG A 230 -13.63 47.32 -13.55
CA ARG A 230 -15.01 46.89 -13.78
C ARG A 230 -15.12 45.89 -14.93
N HIS A 231 -14.43 46.15 -16.04
CA HIS A 231 -14.41 45.27 -17.20
C HIS A 231 -13.76 43.91 -16.88
N LEU A 232 -12.62 43.90 -16.20
CA LEU A 232 -11.95 42.66 -15.78
C LEU A 232 -12.79 41.85 -14.80
N ARG A 233 -13.43 42.49 -13.81
CA ARG A 233 -14.36 41.79 -12.90
C ARG A 233 -15.55 41.19 -13.66
N ALA A 234 -16.13 41.94 -14.59
CA ALA A 234 -17.24 41.47 -15.42
C ALA A 234 -16.82 40.28 -16.31
N ARG A 235 -15.67 40.38 -17.00
CA ARG A 235 -15.14 39.31 -17.85
C ARG A 235 -14.73 38.08 -17.06
N THR A 236 -14.11 38.25 -15.89
CA THR A 236 -13.78 37.14 -14.98
C THR A 236 -15.05 36.40 -14.55
N ALA A 237 -16.12 37.12 -14.23
CA ALA A 237 -17.41 36.52 -13.87
C ALA A 237 -18.03 35.77 -15.06
N GLU A 238 -17.96 36.34 -16.27
CA GLU A 238 -18.46 35.71 -17.50
C GLU A 238 -17.70 34.41 -17.83
N VAL A 239 -16.36 34.45 -17.83
CA VAL A 239 -15.51 33.29 -18.09
C VAL A 239 -15.72 32.20 -17.04
N THR A 240 -15.82 32.57 -15.76
CA THR A 240 -16.11 31.63 -14.67
C THR A 240 -17.49 30.98 -14.85
N ALA A 241 -18.51 31.75 -15.23
CA ALA A 241 -19.83 31.22 -15.54
C ALA A 241 -19.80 30.29 -16.77
N GLY A 242 -19.00 30.62 -17.80
CA GLY A 242 -18.78 29.79 -18.97
C GLY A 242 -18.15 28.43 -18.64
N ILE A 243 -17.11 28.42 -17.79
CA ILE A 243 -16.50 27.17 -17.28
C ILE A 243 -17.53 26.35 -16.51
N ALA A 244 -18.29 26.98 -15.60
CA ALA A 244 -19.33 26.30 -14.83
C ALA A 244 -20.45 25.72 -15.72
N ALA A 245 -20.81 26.42 -16.80
CA ALA A 245 -21.77 25.92 -17.78
C ALA A 245 -21.25 24.68 -18.52
N ILE A 246 -20.00 24.69 -18.98
CA ILE A 246 -19.37 23.54 -19.65
C ILE A 246 -19.22 22.35 -18.71
N ASP A 247 -18.76 22.59 -17.47
CA ASP A 247 -18.65 21.52 -16.47
C ASP A 247 -20.04 20.95 -16.12
N GLY A 248 -21.09 21.78 -16.13
CA GLY A 248 -22.49 21.35 -16.00
C GLY A 248 -23.01 20.52 -17.18
N GLU A 249 -22.61 20.84 -18.42
CA GLU A 249 -22.90 20.01 -19.61
C GLU A 249 -22.18 18.66 -19.53
N LEU A 250 -20.89 18.65 -19.18
CA LEU A 250 -20.10 17.43 -18.98
C LEU A 250 -20.69 16.54 -17.87
N ALA A 251 -21.15 17.14 -16.77
CA ALA A 251 -21.83 16.40 -15.70
C ALA A 251 -23.17 15.83 -16.15
N ARG A 252 -24.00 16.58 -16.89
CA ARG A 252 -25.25 16.06 -17.47
C ARG A 252 -24.99 14.91 -18.44
N PHE A 253 -23.96 15.03 -19.27
CA PHE A 253 -23.54 13.97 -20.18
C PHE A 253 -23.12 12.71 -19.40
N ALA A 254 -22.27 12.86 -18.38
CA ALA A 254 -21.81 11.77 -17.52
C ALA A 254 -22.98 11.05 -16.84
N ARG A 255 -23.98 11.79 -16.33
CA ARG A 255 -25.18 11.22 -15.70
C ARG A 255 -26.06 10.43 -16.66
N ARG A 256 -26.18 10.89 -17.90
CA ARG A 256 -27.03 10.24 -18.91
C ARG A 256 -26.40 9.00 -19.51
N TRP A 257 -25.11 9.08 -19.85
CA TRP A 257 -24.43 8.05 -20.65
C TRP A 257 -23.36 7.25 -19.89
N GLY A 258 -22.86 7.76 -18.77
CA GLY A 258 -21.77 7.14 -18.01
C GLY A 258 -22.11 5.71 -17.56
N ALA A 259 -23.34 5.46 -17.11
CA ALA A 259 -23.80 4.13 -16.70
C ALA A 259 -23.73 3.09 -17.83
N ILE A 260 -24.04 3.51 -19.07
CA ILE A 260 -24.04 2.62 -20.24
C ILE A 260 -22.59 2.30 -20.63
N TYR A 261 -21.75 3.32 -20.79
CA TYR A 261 -20.34 3.12 -21.15
C TYR A 261 -19.56 2.37 -20.07
N ALA A 262 -19.90 2.56 -18.79
CA ALA A 262 -19.29 1.81 -17.69
C ALA A 262 -19.66 0.32 -17.75
N ARG A 263 -20.92 -0.01 -18.08
CA ARG A 263 -21.36 -1.39 -18.23
C ARG A 263 -20.72 -2.06 -19.45
N VAL A 264 -20.67 -1.37 -20.59
CA VAL A 264 -20.02 -1.86 -21.82
C VAL A 264 -18.52 -2.07 -21.57
N ARG A 265 -17.85 -1.12 -20.90
CA ARG A 265 -16.44 -1.26 -20.51
C ARG A 265 -16.21 -2.50 -19.65
N SER A 266 -16.99 -2.70 -18.59
CA SER A 266 -16.91 -3.88 -17.72
C SER A 266 -17.12 -5.18 -18.50
N TRP A 267 -18.07 -5.21 -19.44
CA TRP A 267 -18.29 -6.36 -20.30
C TRP A 267 -17.13 -6.59 -21.28
N LEU A 268 -16.54 -5.54 -21.85
CA LEU A 268 -15.35 -5.63 -22.71
C LEU A 268 -14.15 -6.17 -21.93
N ASP A 269 -13.93 -5.69 -20.71
CA ASP A 269 -12.91 -6.22 -19.81
C ASP A 269 -13.13 -7.73 -19.54
N GLU A 270 -14.38 -8.12 -19.25
CA GLU A 270 -14.77 -9.53 -19.08
C GLU A 270 -14.53 -10.38 -20.34
N ARG A 271 -14.87 -9.88 -21.52
CA ARG A 271 -14.73 -10.57 -22.81
C ARG A 271 -13.26 -10.70 -23.22
N LEU A 272 -12.48 -9.63 -23.08
CA LEU A 272 -11.04 -9.63 -23.36
C LEU A 272 -10.29 -10.56 -22.40
N ALA A 273 -10.70 -10.64 -21.13
CA ALA A 273 -10.13 -11.62 -20.19
C ALA A 273 -10.38 -13.07 -20.63
N LEU A 274 -11.58 -13.39 -21.15
CA LEU A 274 -11.85 -14.72 -21.71
C LEU A 274 -10.98 -15.00 -22.94
N LEU A 275 -10.89 -14.05 -23.87
CA LEU A 275 -10.09 -14.17 -25.10
C LEU A 275 -8.57 -14.22 -24.83
N GLY A 276 -8.11 -13.60 -23.75
CA GLY A 276 -6.72 -13.71 -23.29
C GLY A 276 -6.39 -15.11 -22.77
N ASN A 277 -7.32 -15.72 -22.02
CA ASN A 277 -7.14 -17.05 -21.45
C ASN A 277 -7.25 -18.19 -22.48
N THR A 278 -7.94 -17.98 -23.61
CA THR A 278 -8.04 -18.98 -24.68
C THR A 278 -6.70 -19.34 -25.30
N VAL A 279 -5.68 -18.48 -25.23
CA VAL A 279 -4.33 -18.74 -25.75
C VAL A 279 -3.61 -19.86 -24.98
N HIS A 280 -4.02 -20.15 -23.75
CA HIS A 280 -3.43 -21.18 -22.89
C HIS A 280 -4.13 -22.54 -22.99
N LEU A 281 -5.13 -22.65 -23.87
CA LEU A 281 -5.89 -23.86 -24.05
C LEU A 281 -5.28 -24.74 -25.13
N HIS A 282 -5.56 -26.03 -25.03
CA HIS A 282 -5.07 -27.00 -26.00
C HIS A 282 -6.22 -27.71 -26.69
N ARG A 283 -6.06 -28.02 -27.97
CA ARG A 283 -7.11 -28.64 -28.78
C ARG A 283 -6.56 -29.77 -29.64
N THR A 284 -7.33 -30.84 -29.77
CA THR A 284 -7.18 -31.86 -30.83
C THR A 284 -8.21 -31.59 -31.94
N GLY A 285 -8.30 -32.43 -32.98
CA GLY A 285 -9.24 -32.20 -34.08
C GLY A 285 -10.72 -32.06 -33.67
N MET A 286 -11.13 -32.63 -32.54
CA MET A 286 -12.54 -32.64 -32.09
C MET A 286 -12.74 -32.22 -30.61
N CYS A 287 -11.71 -32.30 -29.76
CA CYS A 287 -11.83 -32.08 -28.32
C CYS A 287 -10.91 -30.96 -27.83
N PHE A 288 -11.33 -30.25 -26.78
CA PHE A 288 -10.49 -29.32 -26.03
C PHE A 288 -9.98 -29.97 -24.74
N PHE A 289 -8.82 -29.50 -24.27
CA PHE A 289 -8.20 -29.88 -23.00
C PHE A 289 -7.90 -28.61 -22.20
N ILE A 290 -8.43 -28.54 -20.99
CA ILE A 290 -8.11 -27.49 -20.01
C ILE A 290 -7.36 -28.15 -18.85
N HIS A 291 -6.12 -27.74 -18.65
CA HIS A 291 -5.31 -28.17 -17.53
C HIS A 291 -5.29 -27.10 -16.46
N GLY A 292 -5.34 -27.51 -15.19
CA GLY A 292 -5.30 -26.55 -14.11
C GLY A 292 -5.37 -27.15 -12.72
N TRP A 293 -5.62 -26.26 -11.77
CA TRP A 293 -5.59 -26.55 -10.35
C TRP A 293 -6.89 -26.13 -9.69
N THR A 294 -7.33 -26.92 -8.72
CA THR A 294 -8.50 -26.61 -7.88
C THR A 294 -8.25 -27.12 -6.46
N PRO A 295 -8.74 -26.44 -5.42
CA PRO A 295 -8.68 -26.97 -4.06
C PRO A 295 -9.46 -28.30 -3.95
N ALA A 296 -8.88 -29.30 -3.28
CA ALA A 296 -9.45 -30.64 -3.11
C ALA A 296 -10.90 -30.63 -2.56
N ALA A 297 -11.20 -29.67 -1.69
CA ALA A 297 -12.54 -29.52 -1.09
C ALA A 297 -13.60 -29.04 -2.09
N GLU A 298 -13.20 -28.37 -3.18
CA GLU A 298 -14.11 -27.75 -4.15
C GLU A 298 -14.30 -28.62 -5.41
N VAL A 299 -13.54 -29.71 -5.57
CA VAL A 299 -13.65 -30.62 -6.72
C VAL A 299 -15.04 -31.21 -6.87
N PRO A 300 -15.72 -31.70 -5.80
CA PRO A 300 -17.07 -32.24 -5.94
C PRO A 300 -18.08 -31.21 -6.45
N ARG A 301 -17.90 -29.94 -6.06
CA ARG A 301 -18.75 -28.83 -6.50
C ARG A 301 -18.50 -28.52 -7.97
N LEU A 302 -17.24 -28.44 -8.39
CA LEU A 302 -16.86 -28.23 -9.79
C LEU A 302 -17.45 -29.31 -10.70
N THR A 303 -17.26 -30.58 -10.35
CA THR A 303 -17.76 -31.72 -11.14
C THR A 303 -19.29 -31.76 -11.18
N GLY A 304 -19.96 -31.40 -10.08
CA GLY A 304 -21.43 -31.33 -10.01
C GLY A 304 -22.03 -30.28 -10.95
N GLU A 305 -21.46 -29.08 -10.96
CA GLU A 305 -21.92 -27.96 -11.81
C GLU A 305 -21.67 -28.23 -13.30
N ILE A 306 -20.49 -28.76 -13.65
CA ILE A 306 -20.17 -29.15 -15.02
C ILE A 306 -21.13 -30.24 -15.52
N ARG A 307 -21.39 -31.26 -14.70
CA ARG A 307 -22.32 -32.34 -15.06
C ARG A 307 -23.75 -31.85 -15.24
N THR A 308 -24.19 -30.90 -14.41
CA THR A 308 -25.55 -30.34 -14.46
C THR A 308 -25.75 -29.50 -15.72
N LYS A 309 -24.77 -28.67 -16.09
CA LYS A 309 -24.89 -27.76 -17.24
C LYS A 309 -24.67 -28.45 -18.59
N PHE A 310 -23.76 -29.41 -18.67
CA PHE A 310 -23.36 -30.04 -19.94
C PHE A 310 -23.83 -31.49 -20.10
N GLY A 311 -24.67 -32.00 -19.19
CA GLY A 311 -25.28 -33.34 -19.32
C GLY A 311 -24.29 -34.51 -19.40
N GLY A 312 -23.02 -34.31 -18.99
CA GLY A 312 -21.95 -35.31 -19.09
C GLY A 312 -21.13 -35.28 -20.38
N ALA A 313 -21.34 -34.31 -21.28
CA ALA A 313 -20.51 -34.12 -22.47
C ALA A 313 -19.08 -33.64 -22.13
N VAL A 314 -18.87 -33.10 -20.92
CA VAL A 314 -17.59 -32.60 -20.42
C VAL A 314 -17.17 -33.44 -19.22
N LEU A 315 -15.96 -34.00 -19.28
CA LEU A 315 -15.38 -34.85 -18.25
C LEU A 315 -14.34 -34.07 -17.43
N VAL A 316 -14.30 -34.32 -16.12
CA VAL A 316 -13.31 -33.77 -15.19
C VAL A 316 -12.52 -34.94 -14.62
N GLU A 317 -11.23 -35.01 -14.92
CA GLU A 317 -10.32 -36.05 -14.41
C GLU A 317 -9.33 -35.48 -13.40
N GLU A 318 -9.18 -36.19 -12.27
CA GLU A 318 -8.16 -35.88 -11.28
C GLU A 318 -6.85 -36.61 -11.62
N LYS A 319 -5.78 -35.85 -11.84
CA LYS A 319 -4.43 -36.39 -12.09
C LYS A 319 -3.62 -36.43 -10.79
N GLN A 320 -2.71 -37.40 -10.69
CA GLN A 320 -1.77 -37.47 -9.57
C GLN A 320 -0.74 -36.34 -9.65
N ILE A 321 -0.37 -35.78 -8.50
CA ILE A 321 0.68 -34.75 -8.39
C ILE A 321 2.01 -35.48 -8.28
N LEU A 322 2.87 -35.34 -9.30
CA LEU A 322 4.23 -35.88 -9.27
C LEU A 322 5.16 -34.93 -8.49
N GLU A 323 6.32 -35.42 -8.02
CA GLU A 323 7.31 -34.56 -7.33
C GLU A 323 7.79 -33.39 -8.21
N GLN A 324 7.80 -33.58 -9.53
CA GLN A 324 8.15 -32.56 -10.52
C GLN A 324 7.09 -31.45 -10.62
N ASP A 325 5.83 -31.73 -10.27
CA ASP A 325 4.74 -30.76 -10.31
C ASP A 325 4.69 -29.88 -9.06
N LEU A 326 5.38 -30.23 -7.97
CA LEU A 326 5.27 -29.57 -6.66
C LEU A 326 5.58 -28.07 -6.68
N ASP A 327 6.45 -27.65 -7.58
CA ASP A 327 6.82 -26.24 -7.76
C ASP A 327 5.79 -25.47 -8.61
N LEU A 328 5.00 -26.15 -9.42
CA LEU A 328 3.91 -25.59 -10.22
C LEU A 328 2.61 -25.46 -9.40
N VAL A 329 2.45 -26.27 -8.35
CA VAL A 329 1.23 -26.28 -7.52
C VAL A 329 1.00 -24.90 -6.89
N PRO A 330 -0.15 -24.25 -7.19
CA PRO A 330 -0.49 -22.98 -6.58
C PRO A 330 -0.88 -23.15 -5.11
N VAL A 331 -0.67 -22.10 -4.33
CA VAL A 331 -0.85 -22.07 -2.89
C VAL A 331 -2.00 -21.15 -2.55
N THR A 332 -2.95 -21.70 -1.79
CA THR A 332 -4.02 -20.93 -1.16
C THR A 332 -4.03 -21.19 0.34
N LEU A 333 -4.19 -20.13 1.12
CA LEU A 333 -4.25 -20.20 2.57
C LEU A 333 -5.71 -20.28 3.00
N ARG A 334 -6.08 -21.36 3.70
CA ARG A 334 -7.35 -21.49 4.42
C ARG A 334 -7.04 -21.55 5.91
N ASN A 335 -7.14 -20.42 6.59
CA ASN A 335 -6.97 -20.33 8.04
C ASN A 335 -8.33 -20.25 8.75
N PRO A 336 -8.46 -20.83 9.96
CA PRO A 336 -9.65 -20.66 10.78
C PRO A 336 -9.86 -19.17 11.15
N PRO A 337 -11.08 -18.76 11.51
CA PRO A 337 -11.44 -17.35 11.70
C PRO A 337 -10.60 -16.63 12.76
N LEU A 338 -10.04 -17.37 13.73
CA LEU A 338 -9.15 -16.84 14.76
C LEU A 338 -7.76 -16.45 14.21
N PHE A 339 -7.22 -17.22 13.27
CA PHE A 339 -5.87 -17.01 12.71
C PHE A 339 -5.88 -16.21 11.40
N ARG A 340 -7.02 -16.17 10.71
CA ARG A 340 -7.19 -15.44 9.44
C ARG A 340 -6.70 -13.99 9.47
N PRO A 341 -6.93 -13.18 10.54
CA PRO A 341 -6.45 -11.80 10.56
C PRO A 341 -4.93 -11.68 10.38
N PHE A 342 -4.18 -12.64 10.93
CA PHE A 342 -2.71 -12.65 10.87
C PHE A 342 -2.16 -13.01 9.47
N GLU A 343 -3.01 -13.42 8.53
CA GLU A 343 -2.62 -13.52 7.12
C GLU A 343 -2.15 -12.18 6.55
N LEU A 344 -2.61 -11.06 7.11
CA LEU A 344 -2.15 -9.71 6.73
C LEU A 344 -0.62 -9.60 6.82
N PHE A 345 -0.01 -10.20 7.84
CA PHE A 345 1.44 -10.24 7.99
C PHE A 345 2.08 -11.28 7.07
N ALA A 346 1.50 -12.47 6.97
CA ALA A 346 2.03 -13.52 6.10
C ALA A 346 2.08 -13.09 4.61
N ARG A 347 1.11 -12.29 4.16
CA ARG A 347 1.04 -11.76 2.79
C ARG A 347 2.12 -10.71 2.45
N LEU A 348 2.80 -10.15 3.45
CA LEU A 348 3.93 -9.24 3.24
C LEU A 348 5.19 -9.99 2.77
N LEU A 349 5.21 -11.31 2.89
CA LEU A 349 6.31 -12.16 2.45
C LEU A 349 5.92 -13.00 1.22
N PRO A 350 6.91 -13.46 0.44
CA PRO A 350 6.69 -14.43 -0.60
C PRO A 350 5.97 -15.67 -0.06
N LEU A 351 5.01 -16.20 -0.82
CA LEU A 351 4.25 -17.36 -0.37
C LEU A 351 5.17 -18.58 -0.15
N PRO A 352 4.86 -19.40 0.86
CA PRO A 352 5.55 -20.66 1.08
C PRO A 352 5.32 -21.61 -0.09
N ARG A 353 6.29 -22.46 -0.44
CA ARG A 353 6.06 -23.56 -1.39
C ARG A 353 5.01 -24.53 -0.84
N TYR A 354 4.26 -25.20 -1.72
CA TYR A 354 3.10 -26.03 -1.37
C TYR A 354 3.41 -27.11 -0.30
N ALA A 355 4.58 -27.75 -0.37
CA ALA A 355 5.01 -28.76 0.60
C ALA A 355 5.68 -28.20 1.87
N SER A 356 5.47 -26.94 2.21
CA SER A 356 6.00 -26.33 3.45
C SER A 356 4.87 -25.93 4.41
N PHE A 357 5.22 -25.63 5.65
CA PHE A 357 4.20 -25.25 6.65
C PHE A 357 3.73 -23.82 6.44
N ASP A 358 2.42 -23.61 6.62
CA ASP A 358 1.84 -22.29 6.73
C ASP A 358 2.32 -21.63 8.03
N PRO A 359 3.00 -20.48 7.96
CA PRO A 359 3.53 -19.86 9.16
C PRO A 359 2.50 -18.98 9.90
N THR A 360 1.32 -18.75 9.32
CA THR A 360 0.26 -17.88 9.87
C THR A 360 -0.18 -18.26 11.29
N PRO A 361 -0.43 -19.55 11.63
CA PRO A 361 -0.85 -19.92 12.97
C PRO A 361 0.20 -19.61 14.05
N PHE A 362 1.49 -19.70 13.70
CA PHE A 362 2.57 -19.40 14.62
C PHE A 362 2.68 -17.90 14.89
N ILE A 363 2.55 -17.06 13.84
CA ILE A 363 2.41 -15.61 14.04
C ILE A 363 1.21 -15.31 14.93
N ALA A 364 0.06 -15.93 14.69
CA ALA A 364 -1.16 -15.64 15.44
C ALA A 364 -1.02 -15.84 16.95
N VAL A 365 -0.16 -16.76 17.39
CA VAL A 365 0.12 -17.03 18.80
C VAL A 365 1.32 -16.21 19.32
N CYS A 366 2.45 -16.25 18.60
CA CYS A 366 3.70 -15.65 19.06
C CYS A 366 3.76 -14.14 18.88
N PHE A 367 3.09 -13.57 17.87
CA PHE A 367 3.12 -12.12 17.64
C PHE A 367 2.43 -11.32 18.75
N PRO A 368 1.18 -11.62 19.15
CA PRO A 368 0.56 -10.92 20.27
C PRO A 368 1.34 -11.09 21.58
N LEU A 369 1.92 -12.28 21.79
CA LEU A 369 2.77 -12.56 22.94
C LEU A 369 4.01 -11.67 22.97
N PHE A 370 4.80 -11.61 21.88
CA PHE A 370 6.00 -10.77 21.81
C PHE A 370 5.65 -9.28 21.85
N PHE A 371 4.58 -8.87 21.18
CA PHE A 371 4.09 -7.49 21.24
C PHE A 371 3.77 -7.10 22.68
N GLY A 372 3.04 -7.95 23.39
CA GLY A 372 2.69 -7.74 24.80
C GLY A 372 3.91 -7.71 25.72
N MET A 373 4.88 -8.60 25.51
CA MET A 373 6.14 -8.62 26.28
C MET A 373 6.98 -7.36 26.10
N ILE A 374 7.03 -6.80 24.88
CA ILE A 374 7.80 -5.59 24.58
C ILE A 374 7.09 -4.37 25.16
N LEU A 375 5.82 -4.13 24.80
CA LEU A 375 5.10 -2.94 25.25
C LEU A 375 4.87 -2.99 26.76
N GLY A 376 4.25 -4.07 27.26
CA GLY A 376 4.22 -4.43 28.67
C GLY A 376 3.72 -3.33 29.62
N ASP A 377 2.72 -2.54 29.24
CA ASP A 377 2.15 -1.48 30.08
C ASP A 377 0.61 -1.57 30.03
N ALA A 378 -0.03 -1.68 31.19
CA ALA A 378 -1.47 -1.88 31.26
C ALA A 378 -2.27 -0.63 30.84
N GLY A 379 -1.74 0.57 31.08
CA GLY A 379 -2.34 1.82 30.65
C GLY A 379 -2.32 1.96 29.13
N TYR A 380 -1.17 1.70 28.51
CA TYR A 380 -1.08 1.69 27.05
C TYR A 380 -1.92 0.55 26.44
N GLY A 381 -1.94 -0.63 27.06
CA GLY A 381 -2.83 -1.72 26.66
C GLY A 381 -4.30 -1.31 26.61
N LEU A 382 -4.79 -0.59 27.64
CA LEU A 382 -6.15 -0.08 27.68
C LEU A 382 -6.44 0.94 26.58
N VAL A 383 -5.51 1.88 26.34
CA VAL A 383 -5.65 2.87 25.25
C VAL A 383 -5.74 2.17 23.88
N LEU A 384 -4.91 1.16 23.65
CA LEU A 384 -4.94 0.38 22.41
C LEU A 384 -6.20 -0.46 22.26
N LEU A 385 -6.73 -1.00 23.36
CA LEU A 385 -8.00 -1.71 23.36
C LEU A 385 -9.16 -0.77 22.96
N ILE A 386 -9.22 0.43 23.54
CA ILE A 386 -10.22 1.44 23.18
C ILE A 386 -10.08 1.84 21.71
N LEU A 387 -8.85 2.09 21.25
CA LEU A 387 -8.57 2.43 19.86
C LEU A 387 -9.02 1.31 18.91
N ALA A 388 -8.74 0.04 19.22
CA ALA A 388 -9.19 -1.10 18.43
C ALA A 388 -10.73 -1.17 18.36
N LEU A 389 -11.43 -0.94 19.48
CA LEU A 389 -12.89 -0.93 19.51
C LEU A 389 -13.48 0.21 18.67
N ILE A 390 -12.85 1.40 18.67
CA ILE A 390 -13.28 2.53 17.84
C ILE A 390 -13.07 2.22 16.35
N LEU A 391 -11.87 1.76 15.97
CA LEU A 391 -11.55 1.41 14.57
C LEU A 391 -12.48 0.33 14.03
N GLY A 392 -12.80 -0.67 14.86
CA GLY A 392 -13.71 -1.76 14.50
C GLY A 392 -15.15 -1.30 14.25
N ARG A 393 -15.60 -0.22 14.91
CA ARG A 393 -16.91 0.39 14.67
C ARG A 393 -16.94 1.30 13.45
N VAL A 394 -15.91 2.15 13.29
CA VAL A 394 -15.87 3.17 12.22
C VAL A 394 -15.56 2.56 10.85
N PHE A 395 -14.65 1.59 10.76
CA PHE A 395 -14.11 1.09 9.49
C PHE A 395 -14.56 -0.33 9.13
N ARG A 396 -15.81 -0.68 9.44
CA ARG A 396 -16.34 -2.06 9.27
C ARG A 396 -16.32 -2.56 7.81
N GLN A 397 -16.28 -1.65 6.83
CA GLN A 397 -16.37 -1.95 5.41
C GLN A 397 -15.03 -2.34 4.75
N ARG A 398 -13.87 -2.06 5.37
CA ARG A 398 -12.55 -2.39 4.80
C ARG A 398 -11.98 -3.67 5.42
N GLU A 399 -11.77 -4.72 4.62
CA GLU A 399 -11.27 -6.03 5.10
C GLU A 399 -9.92 -5.90 5.82
N THR A 400 -8.95 -5.18 5.23
CA THR A 400 -7.62 -4.97 5.82
C THR A 400 -7.67 -4.29 7.19
N VAL A 401 -8.55 -3.29 7.36
CA VAL A 401 -8.69 -2.57 8.63
C VAL A 401 -9.35 -3.48 9.68
N ARG A 402 -10.31 -4.32 9.27
CA ARG A 402 -10.94 -5.30 10.16
C ARG A 402 -9.92 -6.31 10.69
N ASP A 403 -9.04 -6.82 9.82
CA ASP A 403 -8.02 -7.78 10.21
C ASP A 403 -6.97 -7.13 11.13
N ALA A 404 -6.49 -5.92 10.80
CA ALA A 404 -5.59 -5.15 11.66
C ALA A 404 -6.22 -4.85 13.03
N THR A 405 -7.52 -4.53 13.07
CA THR A 405 -8.25 -4.27 14.32
C THR A 405 -8.31 -5.51 15.21
N ARG A 406 -8.55 -6.69 14.64
CA ARG A 406 -8.57 -7.95 15.39
C ARG A 406 -7.19 -8.29 15.95
N ILE A 407 -6.14 -8.09 15.17
CA ILE A 407 -4.75 -8.25 15.65
C ILE A 407 -4.50 -7.31 16.82
N LEU A 408 -4.82 -6.02 16.68
CA LEU A 408 -4.60 -5.02 17.72
C LEU A 408 -5.38 -5.33 19.00
N LEU A 409 -6.62 -5.84 18.87
CA LEU A 409 -7.44 -6.25 20.00
C LEU A 409 -6.78 -7.39 20.79
N VAL A 410 -6.34 -8.46 20.12
CA VAL A 410 -5.64 -9.57 20.79
C VAL A 410 -4.32 -9.09 21.41
N SER A 411 -3.53 -8.31 20.67
CA SER A 411 -2.27 -7.75 21.15
C SER A 411 -2.45 -6.84 22.37
N SER A 412 -3.49 -5.99 22.40
CA SER A 412 -3.78 -5.12 23.56
C SER A 412 -4.12 -5.92 24.82
N CYS A 413 -4.80 -7.06 24.69
CA CYS A 413 -5.07 -7.96 25.81
C CYS A 413 -3.78 -8.56 26.38
N TYR A 414 -2.86 -9.01 25.51
CA TYR A 414 -1.54 -9.50 25.94
C TYR A 414 -0.68 -8.38 26.55
N THR A 415 -0.70 -7.17 25.99
CA THR A 415 -0.02 -6.01 26.57
C THR A 415 -0.54 -5.71 27.97
N MET A 416 -1.85 -5.77 28.18
CA MET A 416 -2.44 -5.54 29.50
C MET A 416 -2.05 -6.64 30.49
N LEU A 417 -2.05 -7.90 30.06
CA LEU A 417 -1.59 -9.04 30.86
C LEU A 417 -0.13 -8.86 31.32
N PHE A 418 0.78 -8.57 30.39
CA PHE A 418 2.19 -8.33 30.73
C PHE A 418 2.40 -7.02 31.50
N GLY A 419 1.59 -5.99 31.24
CA GLY A 419 1.60 -4.75 32.02
C GLY A 419 1.23 -4.97 33.48
N ILE A 420 0.27 -5.85 33.78
CA ILE A 420 -0.06 -6.24 35.15
C ILE A 420 1.08 -7.07 35.76
N LEU A 421 1.68 -8.00 35.00
CA LEU A 421 2.84 -8.79 35.46
C LEU A 421 4.08 -7.94 35.78
N TYR A 422 4.32 -6.88 35.01
CA TYR A 422 5.40 -5.92 35.24
C TYR A 422 5.01 -4.82 36.25
N GLY A 423 3.71 -4.68 36.55
CA GLY A 423 3.17 -3.69 37.48
C GLY A 423 3.23 -2.26 36.97
N GLU A 424 3.11 -2.08 35.66
CA GLU A 424 3.28 -0.78 35.00
C GLU A 424 1.95 -0.28 34.44
N PHE A 425 1.60 0.97 34.77
CA PHE A 425 0.41 1.65 34.26
C PHE A 425 0.78 3.09 33.93
N PHE A 426 0.85 3.41 32.63
CA PHE A 426 1.44 4.65 32.11
C PHE A 426 2.85 4.90 32.71
N GLY A 427 3.67 3.86 32.77
CA GLY A 427 4.92 3.83 33.54
C GLY A 427 4.67 3.79 35.06
N GLU A 428 5.07 4.85 35.78
CA GLU A 428 5.10 4.89 37.25
C GLU A 428 3.77 5.28 37.93
N VAL A 429 2.74 5.72 37.18
CA VAL A 429 1.49 6.26 37.77
C VAL A 429 0.70 5.18 38.54
N GLY A 430 0.74 3.93 38.07
CA GLY A 430 0.10 2.80 38.75
C GLY A 430 0.66 2.48 40.14
N ALA A 431 1.98 2.60 40.31
CA ALA A 431 2.63 2.32 41.59
C ALA A 431 2.24 3.33 42.70
N GLY A 432 1.94 4.58 42.31
CA GLY A 432 1.52 5.64 43.23
C GLY A 432 0.01 5.68 43.53
N LEU A 433 -0.84 5.32 42.57
CA LEU A 433 -2.30 5.51 42.66
C LEU A 433 -3.09 4.24 43.02
N LEU A 434 -2.61 3.04 42.63
CA LEU A 434 -3.30 1.76 42.85
C LEU A 434 -2.75 0.97 44.05
N GLY A 435 -1.75 1.49 44.77
CA GLY A 435 -1.19 0.82 45.95
C GLY A 435 -0.61 -0.57 45.65
N MET A 436 -0.22 -0.83 44.39
CA MET A 436 0.40 -2.10 43.97
C MET A 436 1.85 -2.17 44.44
N LYS A 437 2.07 -2.09 45.75
CA LYS A 437 3.34 -2.44 46.37
C LYS A 437 3.28 -3.87 46.88
N GLU A 438 4.28 -4.62 46.42
CA GLU A 438 4.85 -5.82 47.05
C GLU A 438 4.03 -7.10 46.96
N GLY A 439 4.46 -8.01 46.06
CA GLY A 439 4.11 -9.43 46.17
C GLY A 439 4.25 -10.28 44.91
N PHE A 440 3.94 -9.74 43.71
CA PHE A 440 3.76 -10.56 42.49
C PHE A 440 4.53 -10.10 41.24
N ILE A 441 5.31 -9.02 41.31
CA ILE A 441 5.60 -8.15 40.16
C ILE A 441 7.11 -8.06 39.88
N VAL A 442 7.54 -8.44 38.66
CA VAL A 442 8.93 -8.26 38.22
C VAL A 442 9.09 -6.86 37.66
N GLU A 443 9.69 -5.96 38.44
CA GLU A 443 9.99 -4.61 37.97
C GLU A 443 11.13 -4.66 36.92
N ARG A 444 10.81 -4.33 35.66
CA ARG A 444 11.74 -4.42 34.52
C ARG A 444 13.05 -3.65 34.75
N ARG A 445 13.00 -2.60 35.57
CA ARG A 445 14.16 -1.78 35.95
C ARG A 445 15.16 -2.51 36.85
N GLN A 446 14.67 -3.25 37.85
CA GLN A 446 15.53 -3.89 38.84
C GLN A 446 15.99 -5.28 38.37
N ALA A 447 15.16 -5.95 37.56
CA ALA A 447 15.38 -7.31 37.10
C ALA A 447 15.81 -7.38 35.63
N ILE A 448 16.77 -6.54 35.20
CA ILE A 448 17.28 -6.54 33.82
C ILE A 448 17.83 -7.92 33.43
N VAL A 449 18.66 -8.53 34.28
CA VAL A 449 19.27 -9.84 33.99
C VAL A 449 18.22 -10.97 33.93
N PRO A 450 17.30 -11.13 34.91
CA PRO A 450 16.20 -12.09 34.80
C PRO A 450 15.32 -11.90 33.56
N MET A 451 15.01 -10.65 33.18
CA MET A 451 14.23 -10.35 31.99
C MET A 451 14.99 -10.65 30.69
N LEU A 452 16.31 -10.42 30.66
CA LEU A 452 17.16 -10.85 29.57
C LEU A 452 17.15 -12.38 29.43
N CYS A 453 17.36 -13.10 30.53
CA CYS A 453 17.31 -14.56 30.54
C CYS A 453 15.94 -15.09 30.10
N PHE A 454 14.85 -14.45 30.52
CA PHE A 454 13.49 -14.80 30.09
C PHE A 454 13.30 -14.57 28.58
N ALA A 455 13.68 -13.39 28.06
CA ALA A 455 13.60 -13.09 26.64
C ALA A 455 14.43 -14.05 25.78
N LEU A 456 15.65 -14.39 26.22
CA LEU A 456 16.51 -15.37 25.55
C LEU A 456 15.92 -16.79 25.62
N SER A 457 15.24 -17.16 26.71
CA SER A 457 14.57 -18.45 26.86
C SER A 457 13.37 -18.58 25.91
N VAL A 458 12.57 -17.52 25.79
CA VAL A 458 11.48 -17.45 24.81
C VAL A 458 12.03 -17.53 23.38
N GLY A 459 13.13 -16.83 23.10
CA GLY A 459 13.81 -16.91 21.82
C GLY A 459 14.34 -18.31 21.50
N LEU A 460 14.96 -18.96 22.47
CA LEU A 460 15.42 -20.35 22.34
C LEU A 460 14.26 -21.28 22.02
N ALA A 461 13.16 -21.21 22.78
CA ALA A 461 11.98 -22.03 22.53
C ALA A 461 11.40 -21.80 21.13
N HIS A 462 11.30 -20.54 20.69
CA HIS A 462 10.76 -20.21 19.37
C HIS A 462 11.69 -20.69 18.23
N ILE A 463 13.01 -20.55 18.36
CA ILE A 463 13.97 -21.04 17.36
C ILE A 463 13.99 -22.58 17.31
N LEU A 464 13.95 -23.25 18.46
CA LEU A 464 13.87 -24.71 18.51
C LEU A 464 12.58 -25.22 17.86
N LEU A 465 11.44 -24.55 18.10
CA LEU A 465 10.19 -24.85 17.40
C LEU A 465 10.35 -24.71 15.88
N GLY A 466 10.99 -23.65 15.40
CA GLY A 466 11.22 -23.44 13.97
C GLY A 466 12.12 -24.52 13.36
N LEU A 467 13.18 -24.92 14.05
CA LEU A 467 14.05 -26.02 13.61
C LEU A 467 13.32 -27.37 13.62
N LEU A 468 12.45 -27.62 14.61
CA LEU A 468 11.62 -28.83 14.69
C LEU A 468 10.64 -28.91 13.52
N LEU A 469 9.97 -27.81 13.17
CA LEU A 469 9.11 -27.74 11.99
C LEU A 469 9.90 -28.00 10.70
N GLY A 470 11.12 -27.46 10.61
CA GLY A 470 12.04 -27.73 9.51
C GLY A 470 12.40 -29.22 9.42
N PHE A 471 12.68 -29.86 10.55
CA PHE A 471 12.96 -31.30 10.62
C PHE A 471 11.77 -32.14 10.16
N ILE A 472 10.55 -31.82 10.62
CA ILE A 472 9.32 -32.50 10.18
C ILE A 472 9.08 -32.31 8.68
N THR A 473 9.39 -31.12 8.14
CA THR A 473 9.26 -30.84 6.70
C THR A 473 10.23 -31.70 5.89
N ALA A 474 11.49 -31.81 6.31
CA ALA A 474 12.50 -32.62 5.64
C ALA A 474 12.14 -34.12 5.66
N LEU A 475 11.59 -34.63 6.77
CA LEU A 475 11.08 -35.99 6.87
C LEU A 475 9.93 -36.24 5.87
N ARG A 476 8.99 -35.30 5.73
CA ARG A 476 7.87 -35.41 4.77
C ARG A 476 8.34 -35.41 3.31
N ARG A 477 9.42 -34.69 3.00
CA ARG A 477 10.05 -34.64 1.67
C ARG A 477 10.99 -35.83 1.40
N LYS A 478 11.12 -36.77 2.34
CA LYS A 478 12.05 -37.92 2.28
C LYS A 478 13.53 -37.53 2.08
N THR A 479 13.92 -36.31 2.47
CA THR A 479 15.31 -35.84 2.38
C THR A 479 16.10 -36.18 3.64
N GLY A 480 16.55 -37.43 3.76
CA GLY A 480 17.21 -37.95 4.97
C GLY A 480 18.43 -37.16 5.44
N ARG A 481 19.25 -36.65 4.52
CA ARG A 481 20.45 -35.85 4.83
C ARG A 481 20.12 -34.50 5.46
N GLU A 482 19.10 -33.81 4.94
CA GLU A 482 18.65 -32.51 5.48
C GLU A 482 17.99 -32.67 6.85
N ALA A 483 17.18 -33.73 7.02
CA ALA A 483 16.58 -34.05 8.31
C ALA A 483 17.65 -34.31 9.39
N MET A 484 18.67 -35.11 9.06
CA MET A 484 19.80 -35.38 9.95
C MET A 484 20.54 -34.08 10.32
N PHE A 485 20.81 -33.21 9.35
CA PHE A 485 21.45 -31.92 9.61
C PHE A 485 20.65 -31.05 10.59
N LYS A 486 19.33 -30.92 10.40
CA LYS A 486 18.47 -30.14 11.31
C LYS A 486 18.43 -30.72 12.72
N LEU A 487 18.36 -32.05 12.86
CA LEU A 487 18.40 -32.74 14.16
C LEU A 487 19.71 -32.46 14.91
N VAL A 488 20.82 -32.52 14.21
CA VAL A 488 22.15 -32.27 14.77
C VAL A 488 22.27 -30.81 15.21
N ASN A 489 21.78 -29.87 14.40
CA ASN A 489 21.76 -28.44 14.77
C ASN A 489 20.94 -28.18 16.05
N ILE A 490 19.79 -28.86 16.21
CA ILE A 490 18.97 -28.80 17.45
C ILE A 490 19.78 -29.29 18.66
N LEU A 491 20.44 -30.45 18.54
CA LEU A 491 21.26 -31.04 19.60
C LEU A 491 22.45 -30.14 19.96
N ALA A 492 23.10 -29.53 18.96
CA ALA A 492 24.20 -28.59 19.14
C ALA A 492 23.79 -27.37 19.96
N ILE A 493 22.65 -26.77 19.61
CA ILE A 493 22.09 -25.60 20.31
C ILE A 493 21.74 -25.95 21.75
N LEU A 494 21.07 -27.09 21.98
CA LEU A 494 20.71 -27.53 23.33
C LEU A 494 21.96 -27.77 24.19
N CYS A 495 23.00 -28.41 23.63
CA CYS A 495 24.27 -28.61 24.32
C CYS A 495 24.94 -27.27 24.65
N LEU A 496 24.95 -26.31 23.71
CA LEU A 496 25.54 -25.00 23.94
C LEU A 496 24.82 -24.22 25.05
N VAL A 497 23.48 -24.25 25.05
CA VAL A 497 22.67 -23.57 26.08
C VAL A 497 22.91 -24.17 27.44
N VAL A 498 22.86 -25.51 27.57
CA VAL A 498 23.07 -26.17 28.87
C VAL A 498 24.51 -25.95 29.36
N LEU A 499 25.50 -25.88 28.46
CA LEU A 499 26.87 -25.51 28.80
C LEU A 499 26.94 -24.07 29.35
N ALA A 500 26.26 -23.12 28.70
CA ALA A 500 26.19 -21.74 29.17
C ALA A 500 25.52 -21.63 30.55
N LEU A 501 24.40 -22.34 30.78
CA LEU A 501 23.72 -22.37 32.07
C LEU A 501 24.56 -23.00 33.18
N SER A 502 25.35 -24.04 32.86
CA SER A 502 26.26 -24.65 33.83
C SER A 502 27.42 -23.73 34.21
N ARG A 503 27.86 -22.84 33.31
CA ARG A 503 28.84 -21.79 33.63
C ARG A 503 28.27 -20.68 34.50
N MET A 504 26.96 -20.45 34.44
CA MET A 504 26.24 -19.52 35.32
C MET A 504 25.85 -20.14 36.67
N GLU A 505 26.35 -21.35 36.99
CA GLU A 505 26.08 -22.09 38.24
C GLU A 505 24.60 -22.50 38.46
N ILE A 506 23.76 -22.37 37.43
CA ILE A 506 22.34 -22.78 37.49
C ILE A 506 22.19 -24.31 37.42
N VAL A 507 23.13 -24.98 36.74
CA VAL A 507 23.14 -26.43 36.49
C VAL A 507 24.43 -27.06 37.04
N PRO A 508 24.40 -28.27 37.64
CA PRO A 508 25.58 -28.90 38.23
C PRO A 508 26.80 -28.90 37.31
N ARG A 509 27.96 -28.45 37.83
CA ARG A 509 29.22 -28.37 37.06
C ARG A 509 29.70 -29.73 36.53
N LEU A 510 29.20 -30.84 37.07
CA LEU A 510 29.51 -32.20 36.61
C LEU A 510 29.08 -32.43 35.14
N LEU A 511 28.03 -31.75 34.67
CA LEU A 511 27.54 -31.85 33.29
C LEU A 511 28.43 -31.13 32.26
N THR A 512 29.33 -30.23 32.68
CA THR A 512 30.11 -29.39 31.75
C THR A 512 31.06 -30.20 30.86
N ARG A 513 31.80 -31.15 31.43
CA ARG A 513 32.78 -31.97 30.73
C ARG A 513 32.15 -32.93 29.70
N PRO A 514 31.12 -33.75 30.05
CA PRO A 514 30.51 -34.65 29.07
C PRO A 514 29.83 -33.86 27.94
N LEU A 515 29.18 -32.74 28.25
CA LEU A 515 28.48 -31.94 27.25
C LEU A 515 29.42 -31.22 26.30
N ALA A 516 30.57 -30.74 26.79
CA ALA A 516 31.62 -30.18 25.95
C ALA A 516 32.22 -31.23 24.99
N LEU A 517 32.42 -32.47 25.47
CA LEU A 517 32.87 -33.58 24.62
C LEU A 517 31.82 -33.95 23.56
N ILE A 518 30.54 -34.00 23.93
CA ILE A 518 29.44 -34.23 22.98
C ILE A 518 29.41 -33.13 21.91
N LEU A 519 29.55 -31.86 22.29
CA LEU A 519 29.57 -30.75 21.34
C LEU A 519 30.75 -30.86 20.37
N ILE A 520 31.95 -31.18 20.86
CA ILE A 520 33.14 -31.41 20.03
C ILE A 520 32.91 -32.56 19.05
N PHE A 521 32.29 -33.66 19.50
CA PHE A 521 31.96 -34.80 18.65
C PHE A 521 30.91 -34.46 17.58
N LEU A 522 30.00 -33.55 17.89
CA LEU A 522 28.90 -33.18 17.02
C LEU A 522 29.31 -32.22 15.88
N ILE A 523 30.42 -31.50 16.04
CA ILE A 523 30.98 -30.59 15.02
C ILE A 523 31.39 -31.33 13.73
N PRO A 524 32.20 -32.42 13.75
CA PRO A 524 32.49 -33.21 12.56
C PRO A 524 31.23 -33.74 11.84
N PHE A 525 30.21 -34.10 12.61
CA PHE A 525 28.95 -34.63 12.07
C PHE A 525 28.09 -33.54 11.39
N LEU A 526 28.18 -32.28 11.84
CA LEU A 526 27.63 -31.12 11.13
C LEU A 526 28.24 -30.96 9.74
N PHE A 527 29.57 -31.05 9.61
CA PHE A 527 30.25 -30.97 8.32
C PHE A 527 29.84 -32.10 7.36
N PHE A 528 29.71 -33.32 7.87
CA PHE A 528 29.29 -34.46 7.05
C PHE A 528 27.84 -34.32 6.55
N SER A 529 26.92 -33.92 7.44
CA SER A 529 25.49 -33.80 7.13
C SER A 529 25.17 -32.61 6.22
N GLY A 530 25.62 -31.40 6.55
CA GLY A 530 25.24 -30.16 5.85
C GLY A 530 26.36 -29.47 5.04
N GLY A 531 27.54 -30.10 4.91
CA GLY A 531 28.67 -29.55 4.16
C GLY A 531 29.36 -28.37 4.86
N VAL A 532 30.13 -27.58 4.11
CA VAL A 532 30.95 -26.47 4.65
C VAL A 532 30.10 -25.34 5.24
N LEU A 533 28.85 -25.19 4.81
CA LEU A 533 27.94 -24.14 5.28
C LEU A 533 27.25 -24.49 6.62
N ALA A 534 27.30 -25.74 7.08
CA ALA A 534 26.63 -26.21 8.28
C ALA A 534 27.01 -25.46 9.58
N PRO A 535 28.31 -25.22 9.89
CA PRO A 535 28.69 -24.47 11.09
C PRO A 535 28.25 -23.01 11.05
N LEU A 536 28.20 -22.40 9.86
CA LEU A 536 27.72 -21.04 9.68
C LEU A 536 26.23 -20.93 10.05
N GLU A 537 25.43 -21.96 9.74
CA GLU A 537 24.03 -22.01 10.13
C GLU A 537 23.82 -22.19 11.64
N LEU A 538 24.68 -22.95 12.32
CA LEU A 538 24.70 -23.01 13.79
C LEU A 538 25.00 -21.63 14.39
N LEU A 539 26.05 -20.95 13.91
CA LEU A 539 26.40 -19.60 14.36
C LEU A 539 25.27 -18.60 14.10
N LYS A 540 24.63 -18.67 12.93
CA LYS A 540 23.42 -17.90 12.60
C LYS A 540 22.29 -18.19 13.58
N SER A 541 22.08 -19.44 13.97
CA SER A 541 21.03 -19.82 14.91
C SER A 541 21.29 -19.27 16.32
N ILE A 542 22.55 -19.25 16.77
CA ILE A 542 22.95 -18.59 18.01
C ILE A 542 22.68 -17.08 17.93
N GLY A 543 23.09 -16.42 16.83
CA GLY A 543 22.80 -15.00 16.60
C GLY A 543 21.29 -14.70 16.59
N ASN A 544 20.49 -15.60 16.00
CA ASN A 544 19.02 -15.49 16.02
C ASN A 544 18.44 -15.64 17.43
N ILE A 545 19.04 -16.42 18.33
CA ILE A 545 18.59 -16.52 19.74
C ILE A 545 18.97 -15.24 20.49
N VAL A 546 20.21 -14.78 20.38
CA VAL A 546 20.70 -13.55 21.03
C VAL A 546 19.88 -12.33 20.61
N SER A 547 19.42 -12.30 19.36
CA SER A 547 18.52 -11.29 18.82
C SER A 547 17.24 -11.07 19.66
N TYR A 548 16.73 -12.09 20.36
CA TYR A 548 15.56 -11.95 21.23
C TYR A 548 15.80 -11.05 22.44
N ALA A 549 17.06 -10.74 22.78
CA ALA A 549 17.40 -9.68 23.74
C ALA A 549 16.76 -8.33 23.38
N ARG A 550 16.44 -8.10 22.09
CA ARG A 550 15.66 -6.93 21.64
C ARG A 550 14.32 -6.80 22.35
N ILE A 551 13.65 -7.91 22.68
CA ILE A 551 12.35 -7.88 23.36
C ILE A 551 12.48 -7.11 24.67
N MET A 552 13.51 -7.45 25.46
CA MET A 552 13.84 -6.75 26.70
C MET A 552 14.33 -5.32 26.44
N ALA A 553 15.27 -5.12 25.50
CA ALA A 553 15.90 -3.82 25.29
C ALA A 553 14.90 -2.72 24.87
N ILE A 554 13.98 -3.04 23.96
CA ILE A 554 12.97 -2.09 23.47
C ILE A 554 11.92 -1.81 24.54
N GLY A 555 11.49 -2.85 25.28
CA GLY A 555 10.57 -2.67 26.39
C GLY A 555 11.15 -1.76 27.46
N LEU A 556 12.40 -2.00 27.88
CA LEU A 556 13.10 -1.16 28.84
C LEU A 556 13.26 0.29 28.36
N ALA A 557 13.54 0.50 27.08
CA ALA A 557 13.66 1.84 26.51
C ALA A 557 12.34 2.63 26.58
N SER A 558 11.20 1.97 26.31
CA SER A 558 9.87 2.61 26.42
C SER A 558 9.53 3.00 27.86
N VAL A 559 9.85 2.14 28.83
CA VAL A 559 9.66 2.44 30.27
C VAL A 559 10.53 3.62 30.71
N LEU A 560 11.81 3.63 30.30
CA LEU A 560 12.72 4.71 30.63
C LEU A 560 12.25 6.05 30.02
N LEU A 561 11.73 6.03 28.80
CA LEU A 561 11.18 7.22 28.14
C LEU A 561 9.93 7.74 28.88
N ALA A 562 9.01 6.86 29.28
CA ALA A 562 7.83 7.23 30.06
C ALA A 562 8.21 7.86 31.41
N ARG A 563 9.25 7.35 32.06
CA ARG A 563 9.78 7.92 33.30
C ARG A 563 10.37 9.31 33.12
N VAL A 564 11.18 9.48 32.07
CA VAL A 564 11.78 10.77 31.73
C VAL A 564 10.67 11.80 31.47
N ALA A 565 9.63 11.41 30.72
CA ALA A 565 8.45 12.24 30.50
C ALA A 565 7.77 12.69 31.79
N ASN A 566 7.47 11.75 32.69
CA ASN A 566 6.82 12.02 33.98
C ASN A 566 7.68 12.96 34.84
N ARG A 567 8.99 12.76 34.86
CA ARG A 567 9.92 13.59 35.64
C ARG A 567 10.03 15.01 35.09
N PHE A 568 10.10 15.18 33.77
CA PHE A 568 10.10 16.51 33.15
C PHE A 568 8.79 17.26 33.42
N ALA A 569 7.65 16.58 33.33
CA ALA A 569 6.35 17.19 33.66
C ALA A 569 6.32 17.70 35.11
N GLY A 570 6.80 16.90 36.07
CA GLY A 570 6.84 17.27 37.49
C GLY A 570 7.82 18.40 37.85
N MET A 571 8.86 18.63 37.05
CA MET A 571 9.90 19.65 37.33
C MET A 571 9.58 21.05 36.79
N THR A 572 8.57 21.20 35.93
CA THR A 572 8.29 22.48 35.24
C THR A 572 7.73 23.59 36.13
N GLY A 573 7.24 23.27 37.34
CA GLY A 573 6.68 24.25 38.28
C GLY A 573 5.38 24.94 37.84
N ASN A 574 5.02 24.86 36.55
CA ASN A 574 3.79 25.35 35.95
C ASN A 574 2.96 24.16 35.46
N VAL A 575 1.80 23.95 36.09
CA VAL A 575 0.89 22.83 35.81
C VAL A 575 0.49 22.77 34.33
N ALA A 576 0.26 23.91 33.68
CA ALA A 576 -0.16 23.93 32.28
C ALA A 576 0.97 23.47 31.33
N ILE A 577 2.20 23.90 31.57
CA ILE A 577 3.37 23.50 30.78
C ILE A 577 3.71 22.02 31.04
N GLY A 578 3.62 21.59 32.30
CA GLY A 578 3.83 20.20 32.69
C GLY A 578 2.82 19.25 32.04
N VAL A 579 1.53 19.61 32.01
CA VAL A 579 0.48 18.83 31.34
C VAL A 579 0.70 18.79 29.82
N LEU A 580 1.03 19.92 29.19
CA LEU A 580 1.30 19.96 27.75
C LEU A 580 2.47 19.04 27.37
N LEU A 581 3.57 19.11 28.12
CA LEU A 581 4.74 18.24 27.90
C LEU A 581 4.40 16.77 28.15
N ALA A 582 3.68 16.45 29.23
CA ALA A 582 3.24 15.09 29.51
C ALA A 582 2.41 14.51 28.37
N VAL A 583 1.46 15.28 27.82
CA VAL A 583 0.64 14.86 26.67
C VAL A 583 1.51 14.57 25.45
N ILE A 584 2.46 15.44 25.13
CA ILE A 584 3.36 15.25 23.98
C ILE A 584 4.20 13.98 24.15
N PHE A 585 4.84 13.80 25.31
CA PHE A 585 5.69 12.64 25.53
C PHE A 585 4.91 11.32 25.60
N HIS A 586 3.72 11.30 26.21
CA HIS A 586 2.88 10.11 26.20
C HIS A 586 2.33 9.82 24.80
N ALA A 587 2.01 10.84 23.99
CA ALA A 587 1.63 10.64 22.59
C ALA A 587 2.78 10.00 21.78
N VAL A 588 4.01 10.50 21.93
CA VAL A 588 5.20 9.89 21.32
C VAL A 588 5.40 8.46 21.80
N ASN A 589 5.25 8.20 23.10
CA ASN A 589 5.43 6.86 23.64
C ASN A 589 4.33 5.89 23.20
N ILE A 590 3.10 6.36 22.96
CA ILE A 590 2.02 5.54 22.36
C ILE A 590 2.37 5.20 20.93
N VAL A 591 2.78 6.18 20.11
CA VAL A 591 3.17 5.94 18.72
C VAL A 591 4.33 4.95 18.64
N LEU A 592 5.41 5.21 19.38
CA LEU A 592 6.54 4.29 19.45
C LEU A 592 6.16 2.94 20.04
N GLY A 593 5.30 2.93 21.06
CA GLY A 593 4.80 1.72 21.73
C GLY A 593 3.89 0.85 20.85
N VAL A 594 3.31 1.39 19.79
CA VAL A 594 2.59 0.58 18.79
C VAL A 594 3.54 0.11 17.69
N PHE A 595 4.28 1.02 17.07
CA PHE A 595 5.05 0.70 15.87
C PHE A 595 6.32 -0.09 16.17
N SER A 596 7.08 0.29 17.21
CA SER A 596 8.35 -0.35 17.53
C SER A 596 8.16 -1.82 17.93
N PRO A 597 7.27 -2.16 18.88
CA PRO A 597 6.99 -3.56 19.21
C PRO A 597 6.48 -4.37 18.02
N ALA A 598 5.60 -3.80 17.19
CA ALA A 598 5.09 -4.50 16.02
C ALA A 598 6.21 -4.84 15.02
N ILE A 599 7.04 -3.86 14.62
CA ILE A 599 8.13 -4.07 13.66
C ILE A 599 9.14 -5.09 14.19
N HIS A 600 9.52 -4.97 15.46
CA HIS A 600 10.50 -5.87 16.04
C HIS A 600 9.95 -7.28 16.26
N ALA A 601 8.69 -7.43 16.67
CA ALA A 601 8.02 -8.73 16.72
C ALA A 601 7.93 -9.37 15.34
N LEU A 602 7.56 -8.62 14.28
CA LEU A 602 7.53 -9.14 12.92
C LEU A 602 8.92 -9.57 12.44
N ARG A 603 9.96 -8.78 12.74
CA ARG A 603 11.34 -9.14 12.41
C ARG A 603 11.71 -10.52 12.98
N LEU A 604 11.45 -10.73 14.28
CA LEU A 604 11.67 -12.01 14.98
C LEU A 604 10.99 -13.20 14.29
N HIS A 605 9.84 -12.99 13.66
CA HIS A 605 9.19 -14.03 12.87
C HIS A 605 9.85 -14.22 11.50
N TYR A 606 10.05 -13.14 10.74
CA TYR A 606 10.47 -13.21 9.35
C TYR A 606 11.93 -13.64 9.18
N VAL A 607 12.83 -13.10 9.99
CA VAL A 607 14.27 -13.33 9.84
C VAL A 607 14.71 -14.50 10.71
N GLU A 608 14.29 -14.51 11.97
CA GLU A 608 14.78 -15.47 12.94
C GLU A 608 14.04 -16.83 12.89
N PHE A 609 12.70 -16.83 12.75
CA PHE A 609 11.86 -18.06 12.79
C PHE A 609 11.59 -18.67 11.41
N TYR A 610 11.11 -17.90 10.43
CA TYR A 610 10.68 -18.43 9.12
C TYR A 610 11.83 -19.07 8.34
N SER A 611 13.03 -18.50 8.48
CA SER A 611 14.24 -19.03 7.83
C SER A 611 14.62 -20.45 8.25
N LYS A 612 13.96 -21.02 9.28
CA LYS A 612 14.24 -22.38 9.79
C LYS A 612 13.43 -23.49 9.11
N PHE A 613 12.23 -23.17 8.60
CA PHE A 613 11.30 -24.16 8.04
C PHE A 613 10.60 -23.73 6.75
N MET A 614 10.50 -22.43 6.47
CA MET A 614 9.78 -21.92 5.30
C MET A 614 10.71 -21.84 4.10
N VAL A 615 10.31 -22.49 3.00
CA VAL A 615 10.96 -22.34 1.69
C VAL A 615 10.13 -21.35 0.87
N PRO A 616 10.67 -20.16 0.53
CA PRO A 616 9.93 -19.18 -0.25
C PRO A 616 9.80 -19.60 -1.72
N GLY A 617 8.88 -18.96 -2.43
CA GLY A 617 8.71 -19.11 -3.89
C GLY A 617 7.49 -19.92 -4.30
N GLY A 618 6.47 -20.03 -3.46
CA GLY A 618 5.18 -20.60 -3.85
C GLY A 618 4.44 -19.68 -4.82
N ARG A 619 3.77 -20.27 -5.81
CA ARG A 619 2.88 -19.56 -6.73
C ARG A 619 1.52 -19.32 -6.06
N LYS A 620 0.95 -18.13 -6.18
CA LYS A 620 -0.37 -17.84 -5.60
C LYS A 620 -1.47 -18.53 -6.42
N PHE A 621 -2.48 -19.05 -5.73
CA PHE A 621 -3.70 -19.50 -6.39
C PHE A 621 -4.52 -18.32 -6.89
N GLU A 622 -4.70 -18.26 -8.21
CA GLU A 622 -5.43 -17.21 -8.92
C GLU A 622 -6.52 -17.87 -9.77
N PRO A 623 -7.72 -18.09 -9.20
CA PRO A 623 -8.81 -18.65 -9.97
C PRO A 623 -9.23 -17.70 -11.08
N LEU A 624 -9.87 -18.25 -12.11
CA LEU A 624 -10.50 -17.46 -13.16
C LEU A 624 -11.63 -16.61 -12.55
N ARG A 625 -11.42 -15.30 -12.43
CA ARG A 625 -12.37 -14.36 -11.77
C ARG A 625 -13.20 -13.57 -12.77
N LYS A 626 -14.33 -13.05 -12.30
CA LYS A 626 -14.99 -11.90 -12.95
C LYS A 626 -14.16 -10.64 -12.67
N GLY A 627 -13.83 -9.90 -13.73
CA GLY A 627 -13.00 -8.69 -13.67
C GLY A 627 -13.60 -7.55 -12.87
#